data_AF-A0A0F5ANX4-F1
#
_entry.id   AF-A0A0F5ANX4-F1
#
_cell.length_a   1.000
_cell.length_b   1.000
_cell.length_c   1.000
_cell.angle_alpha   90.00
_cell.angle_beta   90.00
_cell.angle_gamma   90.00
#
_symmetry.space_group_name_H-M   'P 1'
#
loop_
_entity.id
_entity.type
_entity.pdbx_description
1 polymer ?
#
loop_
_entity_poly.entity_id
_entity_poly.type
_entity_poly.pdbx_seq_one_letter_code
_entity_poly.pdbx_strand_id
1 'polypeptide(L)'
;MLNRKLSAHLARSIRTERDLLFFLRKFRNKGLLESSDEEEEIIAEEFEISPKKTINERLLLQLVKTDENKIKKTIEKTKIELHKSKVRNYDFKSILSEERKINWLWCYIIKNINKEIGYILYKETDTGVVTDIEITKPLKIEGFYLQEKRQSTTEEKRKQIENCLIHSNFLEHEEKLLSNHLKNEWRKNARRTEMIKWLDGCHSNQLMWAYDYIKKRYEIRYTWTPSSNEDMKSVIVAVYDLIPENKKKKFFENFRHAWNVKKSKERKKKNVVLLENAVLHKVEKLAEQTEKTPEDVIKKLINTMDWDEILDILESE
;
A
#
# COMPACT_ATOMS: atom_id res chain seq x y z
N MET A 1 -12.05 -5.39 -45.33
CA MET A 1 -12.69 -4.94 -44.06
C MET A 1 -12.56 -5.96 -42.93
N LEU A 2 -12.70 -7.27 -43.20
CA LEU A 2 -12.65 -8.38 -42.23
C LEU A 2 -11.40 -8.41 -41.34
N ASN A 3 -10.22 -8.24 -41.95
CA ASN A 3 -8.93 -8.31 -41.25
C ASN A 3 -8.75 -7.23 -40.15
N ARG A 4 -9.45 -6.08 -40.27
CA ARG A 4 -9.37 -5.00 -39.28
C ARG A 4 -10.07 -5.33 -37.96
N LYS A 5 -11.20 -6.04 -37.99
CA LYS A 5 -11.94 -6.41 -36.76
C LYS A 5 -11.15 -7.45 -35.96
N LEU A 6 -10.60 -8.45 -36.62
CA LEU A 6 -9.79 -9.48 -35.98
C LEU A 6 -8.47 -8.92 -35.44
N SER A 7 -7.81 -8.03 -36.19
CA SER A 7 -6.65 -7.26 -35.72
C SER A 7 -6.96 -6.47 -34.45
N ALA A 8 -8.09 -5.80 -34.39
CA ALA A 8 -8.51 -5.07 -33.19
C ALA A 8 -8.78 -6.02 -31.99
N HIS A 9 -9.31 -7.23 -32.23
CA HIS A 9 -9.51 -8.22 -31.18
C HIS A 9 -8.19 -8.75 -30.63
N LEU A 10 -7.23 -9.06 -31.49
CA LEU A 10 -5.90 -9.51 -31.10
C LEU A 10 -5.14 -8.40 -30.36
N ALA A 11 -5.12 -7.17 -30.89
CA ALA A 11 -4.47 -6.03 -30.25
C ALA A 11 -5.03 -5.71 -28.84
N ARG A 12 -6.32 -5.97 -28.61
CA ARG A 12 -6.93 -5.82 -27.27
C ARG A 12 -6.60 -6.98 -26.31
N SER A 13 -6.31 -8.16 -26.85
CA SER A 13 -6.12 -9.40 -26.09
C SER A 13 -4.66 -9.70 -25.79
N ILE A 14 -3.75 -9.26 -26.67
CA ILE A 14 -2.30 -9.43 -26.57
C ILE A 14 -1.71 -8.08 -26.16
N ARG A 15 -1.41 -7.93 -24.87
CA ARG A 15 -0.83 -6.68 -24.33
C ARG A 15 0.66 -6.82 -24.04
N THR A 16 1.09 -8.02 -23.70
CA THR A 16 2.44 -8.31 -23.24
C THR A 16 3.05 -9.44 -24.07
N GLU A 17 4.37 -9.58 -24.02
CA GLU A 17 5.09 -10.71 -24.64
C GLU A 17 4.57 -12.05 -24.10
N ARG A 18 4.32 -12.13 -22.79
CA ARG A 18 3.71 -13.30 -22.13
C ARG A 18 2.33 -13.64 -22.71
N ASP A 19 1.53 -12.64 -23.05
CA ASP A 19 0.24 -12.86 -23.70
C ASP A 19 0.46 -13.41 -25.12
N LEU A 20 1.35 -12.79 -25.89
CA LEU A 20 1.67 -13.20 -27.26
C LEU A 20 2.12 -14.66 -27.33
N LEU A 21 3.13 -15.04 -26.54
CA LEU A 21 3.64 -16.41 -26.47
C LEU A 21 2.55 -17.41 -26.08
N PHE A 22 1.63 -17.03 -25.20
CA PHE A 22 0.49 -17.89 -24.85
C PHE A 22 -0.44 -18.12 -26.03
N PHE A 23 -0.76 -17.04 -26.76
CA PHE A 23 -1.65 -17.08 -27.90
C PHE A 23 -1.04 -17.89 -29.05
N LEU A 24 0.26 -17.71 -29.34
CA LEU A 24 1.00 -18.48 -30.36
C LEU A 24 0.92 -19.99 -30.08
N ARG A 25 1.34 -20.41 -28.89
CA ARG A 25 1.28 -21.83 -28.47
C ARG A 25 -0.14 -22.40 -28.54
N LYS A 26 -1.15 -21.61 -28.17
CA LYS A 26 -2.56 -22.05 -28.23
C LYS A 26 -3.10 -22.15 -29.64
N PHE A 27 -2.67 -21.28 -30.55
CA PHE A 27 -3.04 -21.36 -31.96
C PHE A 27 -2.36 -22.56 -32.64
N ARG A 28 -1.06 -22.77 -32.39
CA ARG A 28 -0.32 -23.95 -32.87
C ARG A 28 -0.95 -25.26 -32.39
N ASN A 29 -1.22 -25.39 -31.09
CA ASN A 29 -1.87 -26.59 -30.52
C ASN A 29 -3.27 -26.87 -31.08
N LYS A 30 -3.93 -25.88 -31.70
CA LYS A 30 -5.24 -26.04 -32.35
C LYS A 30 -5.14 -26.19 -33.87
N GLY A 31 -3.92 -26.32 -34.42
CA GLY A 31 -3.67 -26.38 -35.86
C GLY A 31 -4.11 -25.12 -36.59
N LEU A 32 -4.11 -23.97 -35.92
CA LEU A 32 -4.47 -22.67 -36.53
C LEU A 32 -3.23 -21.95 -37.08
N LEU A 33 -2.05 -22.36 -36.64
CA LEU A 33 -0.77 -21.75 -36.95
C LEU A 33 0.24 -22.87 -37.21
N GLU A 34 0.90 -22.81 -38.36
CA GLU A 34 2.07 -23.63 -38.68
C GLU A 34 3.28 -22.74 -38.41
N SER A 35 3.85 -22.83 -37.20
CA SER A 35 5.11 -22.17 -36.88
C SER A 35 6.05 -23.12 -36.14
N SER A 36 7.35 -22.98 -36.40
CA SER A 36 8.38 -23.65 -35.61
C SER A 36 8.57 -22.96 -34.24
N ASP A 37 9.25 -23.62 -33.31
CA ASP A 37 9.61 -22.98 -32.03
C ASP A 37 10.57 -21.79 -32.25
N GLU A 38 11.47 -21.87 -33.25
CA GLU A 38 12.37 -20.78 -33.64
C GLU A 38 11.61 -19.55 -34.16
N GLU A 39 10.52 -19.75 -34.91
CA GLU A 39 9.67 -18.65 -35.36
C GLU A 39 8.88 -18.01 -34.21
N GLU A 40 8.51 -18.78 -33.17
CA GLU A 40 7.87 -18.22 -31.97
C GLU A 40 8.83 -17.29 -31.20
N GLU A 41 10.10 -17.66 -31.08
CA GLU A 41 11.14 -16.84 -30.44
C GLU A 41 11.41 -15.55 -31.22
N ILE A 42 11.56 -15.63 -32.55
CA ILE A 42 11.74 -14.44 -33.40
C ILE A 42 10.55 -13.47 -33.26
N ILE A 43 9.31 -13.98 -33.25
CA ILE A 43 8.11 -13.15 -33.12
C ILE A 43 8.03 -12.51 -31.71
N ALA A 44 8.52 -13.19 -30.68
CA ALA A 44 8.57 -12.66 -29.32
C ALA A 44 9.64 -11.56 -29.16
N GLU A 45 10.84 -11.77 -29.70
CA GLU A 45 11.90 -10.75 -29.73
C GLU A 45 11.47 -9.50 -30.52
N GLU A 46 10.80 -9.70 -31.67
CA GLU A 46 10.22 -8.59 -32.44
C GLU A 46 9.14 -7.82 -31.66
N PHE A 47 8.44 -8.45 -30.70
CA PHE A 47 7.37 -7.83 -29.91
C PHE A 47 7.86 -6.81 -28.90
N GLU A 48 9.08 -6.93 -28.42
CA GLU A 48 9.70 -5.90 -27.59
C GLU A 48 10.11 -4.66 -28.39
N ILE A 49 10.37 -4.82 -29.69
CA ILE A 49 11.02 -3.80 -30.54
C ILE A 49 10.02 -3.12 -31.51
N SER A 50 8.98 -3.84 -31.94
CA SER A 50 8.08 -3.39 -33.02
C SER A 50 6.71 -2.92 -32.52
N PRO A 51 6.03 -2.02 -33.27
CA PRO A 51 4.65 -1.65 -32.98
C PRO A 51 3.74 -2.87 -32.97
N LYS A 52 2.94 -3.05 -31.90
CA LYS A 52 1.95 -4.14 -31.74
C LYS A 52 1.06 -4.37 -32.96
N LYS A 53 0.83 -3.33 -33.76
CA LYS A 53 0.03 -3.39 -34.99
C LYS A 53 0.67 -4.29 -36.06
N THR A 54 1.98 -4.18 -36.27
CA THR A 54 2.74 -4.93 -37.29
C THR A 54 2.75 -6.43 -37.00
N ILE A 55 2.92 -6.81 -35.73
CA ILE A 55 2.96 -8.22 -35.30
C ILE A 55 1.57 -8.87 -35.40
N ASN A 56 0.53 -8.12 -35.01
CA ASN A 56 -0.84 -8.61 -35.18
C ASN A 56 -1.19 -8.80 -36.66
N GLU A 57 -0.73 -7.92 -37.57
CA GLU A 57 -0.92 -8.09 -39.01
C GLU A 57 -0.17 -9.31 -39.56
N ARG A 58 1.06 -9.59 -39.11
CA ARG A 58 1.83 -10.79 -39.46
C ARG A 58 1.17 -12.07 -38.96
N LEU A 59 0.73 -12.09 -37.70
CA LEU A 59 -0.06 -13.19 -37.12
C LEU A 59 -1.34 -13.44 -37.90
N LEU A 60 -2.05 -12.37 -38.27
CA LEU A 60 -3.26 -12.49 -39.07
C LEU A 60 -2.99 -13.11 -40.42
N LEU A 61 -1.91 -12.72 -41.10
CA LEU A 61 -1.49 -13.29 -42.39
C LEU A 61 -1.27 -14.81 -42.30
N GLN A 62 -0.69 -15.30 -41.21
CA GLN A 62 -0.52 -16.74 -40.95
C GLN A 62 -1.86 -17.43 -40.64
N LEU A 63 -2.80 -16.74 -40.01
CA LEU A 63 -4.13 -17.25 -39.67
C LEU A 63 -5.14 -17.23 -40.84
N VAL A 64 -4.84 -16.59 -41.98
CA VAL A 64 -5.79 -16.33 -43.10
C VAL A 64 -6.43 -17.58 -43.71
N LYS A 65 -5.85 -18.77 -43.52
CA LYS A 65 -6.41 -20.02 -44.07
C LYS A 65 -7.59 -20.60 -43.26
N THR A 66 -8.01 -19.97 -42.16
CA THR A 66 -9.02 -20.52 -41.23
C THR A 66 -10.29 -19.67 -41.11
N ASP A 67 -11.44 -20.33 -40.85
CA ASP A 67 -12.73 -19.68 -40.53
C ASP A 67 -12.61 -18.63 -39.41
N GLU A 68 -13.00 -17.38 -39.71
CA GLU A 68 -12.97 -16.22 -38.82
C GLU A 68 -13.73 -16.50 -37.50
N ASN A 69 -14.86 -17.20 -37.55
CA ASN A 69 -15.65 -17.50 -36.36
C ASN A 69 -14.91 -18.48 -35.44
N LYS A 70 -14.19 -19.44 -36.02
CA LYS A 70 -13.32 -20.37 -35.28
C LYS A 70 -12.16 -19.62 -34.62
N ILE A 71 -11.55 -18.64 -35.30
CA ILE A 71 -10.47 -17.82 -34.73
C ILE A 71 -11.01 -16.97 -33.58
N LYS A 72 -12.13 -16.26 -33.75
CA LYS A 72 -12.75 -15.44 -32.68
C LYS A 72 -13.07 -16.25 -31.43
N LYS A 73 -13.72 -17.41 -31.61
CA LYS A 73 -14.01 -18.33 -30.49
C LYS A 73 -12.72 -18.81 -29.81
N THR A 74 -11.65 -19.01 -30.58
CA THR A 74 -10.36 -19.41 -30.03
C THR A 74 -9.71 -18.28 -29.24
N ILE A 75 -9.71 -17.04 -29.76
CA ILE A 75 -9.21 -15.85 -29.06
C ILE A 75 -9.89 -15.71 -27.69
N GLU A 76 -11.22 -15.78 -27.65
CA GLU A 76 -11.96 -15.61 -26.39
C GLU A 76 -11.66 -16.73 -25.39
N LYS A 77 -11.63 -18.00 -25.85
CA LYS A 77 -11.24 -19.13 -25.00
C LYS A 77 -9.81 -18.98 -24.46
N THR A 78 -8.86 -18.62 -25.33
CA THR A 78 -7.46 -18.41 -24.96
C THR A 78 -7.30 -17.28 -23.94
N LYS A 79 -8.05 -16.19 -24.10
CA LYS A 79 -8.07 -15.08 -23.13
C LYS A 79 -8.55 -15.52 -21.74
N ILE A 80 -9.64 -16.30 -21.69
CA ILE A 80 -10.15 -16.86 -20.42
C ILE A 80 -9.13 -17.80 -19.78
N GLU A 81 -8.49 -18.65 -20.57
CA GLU A 81 -7.45 -19.57 -20.10
C GLU A 81 -6.22 -18.83 -19.57
N LEU A 82 -5.75 -17.80 -20.28
CA LEU A 82 -4.64 -16.94 -19.85
C LEU A 82 -4.95 -16.25 -18.53
N HIS A 83 -6.13 -15.64 -18.42
CA HIS A 83 -6.59 -15.01 -17.18
C HIS A 83 -6.58 -16.01 -16.01
N LYS A 84 -7.13 -17.22 -16.20
CA LYS A 84 -7.11 -18.28 -15.18
C LYS A 84 -5.68 -18.69 -14.80
N SER A 85 -4.76 -18.73 -15.77
CA SER A 85 -3.34 -19.01 -15.53
C SER A 85 -2.71 -17.94 -14.65
N LYS A 86 -2.86 -16.65 -15.00
CA LYS A 86 -2.32 -15.53 -14.22
C LYS A 86 -2.89 -15.50 -12.79
N VAL A 87 -4.20 -15.70 -12.65
CA VAL A 87 -4.87 -15.81 -11.34
C VAL A 87 -4.27 -16.91 -10.48
N ARG A 88 -3.93 -18.06 -11.08
CA ARG A 88 -3.27 -19.17 -10.39
C ARG A 88 -1.83 -18.82 -9.99
N ASN A 89 -1.06 -18.20 -10.88
CA ASN A 89 0.34 -17.86 -10.65
C ASN A 89 0.49 -16.82 -9.54
N TYR A 90 -0.39 -15.83 -9.49
CA TYR A 90 -0.39 -14.81 -8.44
C TYR A 90 -0.96 -15.29 -7.11
N ASP A 91 -1.78 -16.34 -7.09
CA ASP A 91 -2.47 -16.84 -5.91
C ASP A 91 -3.21 -15.71 -5.16
N PHE A 92 -4.11 -15.04 -5.87
CA PHE A 92 -4.86 -13.89 -5.36
C PHE A 92 -5.62 -14.18 -4.06
N LYS A 93 -6.06 -15.43 -3.86
CA LYS A 93 -6.69 -15.86 -2.60
C LYS A 93 -5.78 -15.66 -1.41
N SER A 94 -4.48 -15.93 -1.57
CA SER A 94 -3.48 -15.70 -0.54
C SER A 94 -3.09 -14.23 -0.44
N ILE A 95 -2.76 -13.56 -1.54
CA ILE A 95 -2.22 -12.18 -1.50
C ILE A 95 -3.29 -11.12 -1.18
N LEU A 96 -4.57 -11.38 -1.47
CA LEU A 96 -5.70 -10.48 -1.23
C LEU A 96 -6.71 -11.10 -0.23
N SER A 97 -6.19 -11.74 0.83
CA SER A 97 -6.99 -12.50 1.80
C SER A 97 -7.76 -11.63 2.80
N GLU A 98 -7.23 -10.46 3.15
CA GLU A 98 -7.79 -9.58 4.19
C GLU A 98 -7.59 -8.10 3.88
N GLU A 99 -8.40 -7.24 4.50
CA GLU A 99 -8.38 -5.79 4.27
C GLU A 99 -7.03 -5.16 4.58
N ARG A 100 -6.42 -5.46 5.73
CA ARG A 100 -5.13 -4.89 6.13
C ARG A 100 -4.05 -5.20 5.10
N LYS A 101 -4.03 -6.43 4.60
CA LYS A 101 -3.10 -6.90 3.57
C LYS A 101 -3.36 -6.21 2.23
N ILE A 102 -4.62 -6.04 1.84
CA ILE A 102 -5.00 -5.31 0.61
C ILE A 102 -4.52 -3.86 0.70
N ASN A 103 -4.79 -3.18 1.81
CA ASN A 103 -4.37 -1.80 2.04
C ASN A 103 -2.85 -1.66 2.03
N TRP A 104 -2.13 -2.56 2.70
CA TRP A 104 -0.67 -2.61 2.65
C TRP A 104 -0.16 -2.84 1.23
N LEU A 105 -0.71 -3.81 0.50
CA LEU A 105 -0.24 -4.19 -0.83
C LEU A 105 -0.46 -3.05 -1.84
N TRP A 106 -1.59 -2.36 -1.74
CA TRP A 106 -1.88 -1.16 -2.54
C TRP A 106 -0.77 -0.12 -2.35
N CYS A 107 -0.46 0.24 -1.09
CA CYS A 107 0.58 1.22 -0.80
C CYS A 107 1.99 0.69 -1.13
N TYR A 108 2.23 -0.61 -0.96
CA TYR A 108 3.51 -1.25 -1.26
C TYR A 108 3.84 -1.16 -2.74
N ILE A 109 2.86 -1.46 -3.61
CA ILE A 109 3.06 -1.35 -5.05
C ILE A 109 3.38 0.10 -5.40
N ILE A 110 2.55 1.08 -4.98
CA ILE A 110 2.81 2.50 -5.31
C ILE A 110 4.18 2.97 -4.82
N LYS A 111 4.56 2.61 -3.59
CA LYS A 111 5.87 2.97 -3.02
C LYS A 111 7.05 2.43 -3.82
N ASN A 112 6.88 1.26 -4.44
CA ASN A 112 7.96 0.52 -5.10
C ASN A 112 7.82 0.44 -6.63
N ILE A 113 6.83 1.10 -7.23
CA ILE A 113 6.76 1.25 -8.70
C ILE A 113 8.10 1.81 -9.19
N ASN A 114 8.66 1.14 -10.21
CA ASN A 114 9.94 1.48 -10.83
C ASN A 114 11.15 1.45 -9.89
N LYS A 115 11.03 0.88 -8.69
CA LYS A 115 12.16 0.64 -7.79
C LYS A 115 12.67 -0.78 -7.96
N GLU A 116 13.96 -0.95 -7.72
CA GLU A 116 14.57 -2.25 -7.56
C GLU A 116 14.16 -2.89 -6.25
N ILE A 117 13.69 -4.14 -6.32
CA ILE A 117 13.31 -4.94 -5.17
C ILE A 117 14.05 -6.28 -5.21
N GLY A 118 14.44 -6.78 -4.05
CA GLY A 118 15.04 -8.11 -3.89
C GLY A 118 13.96 -9.17 -3.93
N TYR A 119 14.03 -10.08 -4.90
CA TYR A 119 13.23 -11.28 -4.99
C TYR A 119 14.03 -12.46 -4.43
N ILE A 120 13.37 -13.37 -3.73
CA ILE A 120 13.98 -14.62 -3.29
C ILE A 120 13.67 -15.69 -4.33
N LEU A 121 14.71 -16.20 -4.98
CA LEU A 121 14.64 -17.35 -5.87
C LEU A 121 15.00 -18.61 -5.08
N TYR A 122 14.08 -19.56 -5.03
CA TYR A 122 14.34 -20.88 -4.48
C TYR A 122 14.94 -21.75 -5.60
N LYS A 123 16.21 -22.11 -5.48
CA LYS A 123 16.88 -23.04 -6.40
C LYS A 123 17.13 -24.36 -5.70
N GLU A 124 16.50 -25.41 -6.20
CA GLU A 124 16.82 -26.77 -5.81
C GLU A 124 18.13 -27.16 -6.50
N THR A 125 19.13 -27.52 -5.70
CA THR A 125 20.43 -27.99 -6.19
C THR A 125 20.34 -29.45 -6.59
N ASP A 126 21.30 -29.94 -7.38
CA ASP A 126 21.37 -31.35 -7.82
C ASP A 126 21.48 -32.34 -6.63
N THR A 127 21.82 -31.84 -5.44
CA THR A 127 21.86 -32.59 -4.18
C THR A 127 20.53 -32.55 -3.40
N GLY A 128 19.46 -31.97 -3.95
CA GLY A 128 18.16 -31.80 -3.30
C GLY A 128 18.13 -30.73 -2.20
N VAL A 129 19.18 -29.91 -2.08
CA VAL A 129 19.24 -28.81 -1.09
C VAL A 129 18.65 -27.56 -1.73
N VAL A 130 17.59 -27.01 -1.14
CA VAL A 130 17.01 -25.74 -1.57
C VAL A 130 17.86 -24.59 -1.05
N THR A 131 18.37 -23.77 -1.97
CA THR A 131 19.15 -22.57 -1.66
C THR A 131 18.35 -21.32 -2.00
N ASP A 132 18.43 -20.32 -1.13
CA ASP A 132 17.79 -19.01 -1.32
C ASP A 132 18.79 -18.07 -2.01
N ILE A 133 18.50 -17.68 -3.24
CA ILE A 133 19.28 -16.69 -3.99
C ILE A 133 18.48 -15.40 -4.04
N GLU A 134 19.02 -14.32 -3.47
CA GLU A 134 18.43 -12.99 -3.60
C GLU A 134 18.82 -12.40 -4.96
N ILE A 135 17.82 -12.07 -5.78
CA ILE A 135 18.00 -11.38 -7.06
C ILE A 135 17.33 -10.02 -6.99
N THR A 136 18.03 -8.97 -7.40
CA THR A 136 17.46 -7.63 -7.47
C THR A 136 16.92 -7.37 -8.87
N LYS A 137 15.63 -7.04 -8.98
CA LYS A 137 14.99 -6.69 -10.24
C LYS A 137 14.02 -5.50 -10.04
N PRO A 138 13.80 -4.67 -11.07
CA PRO A 138 12.81 -3.60 -10.99
C PRO A 138 11.40 -4.17 -10.91
N LEU A 139 10.56 -3.59 -10.06
CA LEU A 139 9.12 -3.88 -10.02
C LEU A 139 8.44 -3.24 -11.25
N LYS A 140 8.44 -3.97 -12.37
CA LYS A 140 7.82 -3.58 -13.65
C LYS A 140 6.29 -3.72 -13.63
N ILE A 141 5.63 -3.03 -12.70
CA ILE A 141 4.17 -2.92 -12.64
C ILE A 141 3.73 -1.55 -13.14
N GLU A 142 2.74 -1.53 -14.03
CA GLU A 142 2.14 -0.30 -14.52
C GLU A 142 1.19 0.30 -13.46
N GLY A 143 1.54 1.49 -12.96
CA GLY A 143 0.80 2.15 -11.87
C GLY A 143 -0.56 2.75 -12.24
N PHE A 144 -0.92 2.86 -13.52
CA PHE A 144 -2.12 3.60 -13.94
C PHE A 144 -3.44 2.98 -13.47
N TYR A 145 -3.43 1.70 -13.08
CA TYR A 145 -4.57 1.02 -12.47
C TYR A 145 -4.79 1.43 -11.00
N LEU A 146 -3.77 1.94 -10.31
CA LEU A 146 -3.83 2.38 -8.91
C LEU A 146 -4.26 3.83 -8.85
N GLN A 147 -5.58 4.05 -8.93
CA GLN A 147 -6.16 5.38 -8.90
C GLN A 147 -6.73 5.69 -7.52
N GLU A 148 -6.27 6.81 -6.94
CA GLU A 148 -6.90 7.35 -5.75
C GLU A 148 -8.29 7.88 -6.11
N LYS A 149 -9.31 7.36 -5.43
CA LYS A 149 -10.66 7.90 -5.45
C LYS A 149 -11.01 8.41 -4.05
N ARG A 150 -11.80 9.49 -3.98
CA ARG A 150 -12.24 10.11 -2.70
C ARG A 150 -12.91 9.12 -1.73
N GLN A 151 -13.45 8.00 -2.23
CA GLN A 151 -14.09 6.95 -1.43
C GLN A 151 -13.69 5.57 -1.99
N SER A 152 -12.40 5.22 -1.88
CA SER A 152 -11.93 3.92 -2.38
C SER A 152 -12.24 2.81 -1.38
N THR A 153 -13.16 1.92 -1.74
CA THR A 153 -13.48 0.74 -0.91
C THR A 153 -12.37 -0.30 -0.99
N THR A 154 -12.26 -1.18 0.02
CA THR A 154 -11.32 -2.32 0.02
C THR A 154 -11.47 -3.20 -1.22
N GLU A 155 -12.69 -3.39 -1.70
CA GLU A 155 -12.98 -4.19 -2.90
C GLU A 155 -12.53 -3.50 -4.19
N GLU A 156 -12.63 -2.18 -4.26
CA GLU A 156 -12.06 -1.43 -5.38
C GLU A 156 -10.54 -1.53 -5.40
N LYS A 157 -9.87 -1.37 -4.25
CA LYS A 157 -8.42 -1.55 -4.15
C LYS A 157 -8.00 -2.97 -4.55
N ARG A 158 -8.75 -4.00 -4.12
CA ARG A 158 -8.57 -5.39 -4.56
C ARG A 158 -8.54 -5.48 -6.09
N LYS A 159 -9.57 -4.96 -6.76
CA LYS A 159 -9.69 -4.96 -8.23
C LYS A 159 -8.56 -4.18 -8.91
N GLN A 160 -8.13 -3.05 -8.34
CA GLN A 160 -7.01 -2.28 -8.87
C GLN A 160 -5.70 -3.09 -8.82
N ILE A 161 -5.43 -3.76 -7.69
CA ILE A 161 -4.25 -4.63 -7.53
C ILE A 161 -4.30 -5.82 -8.48
N GLU A 162 -5.46 -6.49 -8.59
CA GLU A 162 -5.64 -7.60 -9.54
C GLU A 162 -5.34 -7.15 -10.97
N ASN A 163 -5.87 -6.00 -11.38
CA ASN A 163 -5.60 -5.44 -12.70
C ASN A 163 -4.12 -5.12 -12.92
N CYS A 164 -3.42 -4.57 -11.92
CA CYS A 164 -1.98 -4.33 -11.99
C CYS A 164 -1.20 -5.61 -12.27
N LEU A 165 -1.52 -6.68 -11.53
CA LEU A 165 -0.79 -7.93 -11.59
C LEU A 165 -1.15 -8.73 -12.85
N ILE A 166 -2.43 -8.83 -13.22
CA ILE A 166 -2.89 -9.56 -14.42
C ILE A 166 -2.37 -8.93 -15.72
N HIS A 167 -2.24 -7.61 -15.78
CA HIS A 167 -1.78 -6.91 -16.98
C HIS A 167 -0.28 -6.58 -16.96
N SER A 168 0.45 -7.05 -15.94
CA SER A 168 1.90 -6.90 -15.90
C SER A 168 2.59 -7.68 -17.02
N ASN A 169 3.79 -7.21 -17.40
CA ASN A 169 4.63 -7.82 -18.43
C ASN A 169 5.47 -9.01 -17.91
N PHE A 170 5.18 -9.53 -16.72
CA PHE A 170 5.94 -10.64 -16.16
C PHE A 170 5.71 -11.94 -16.93
N LEU A 171 6.80 -12.69 -17.13
CA LEU A 171 6.71 -14.07 -17.61
C LEU A 171 6.14 -14.97 -16.50
N GLU A 172 5.63 -16.15 -16.85
CA GLU A 172 4.95 -17.03 -15.89
C GLU A 172 5.78 -17.38 -14.64
N HIS A 173 7.08 -17.62 -14.81
CA HIS A 173 7.96 -17.89 -13.67
C HIS A 173 8.16 -16.64 -12.80
N GLU A 174 8.20 -15.46 -13.40
CA GLU A 174 8.32 -14.18 -12.70
C GLU A 174 7.04 -13.79 -11.96
N GLU A 175 5.86 -14.13 -12.50
CA GLU A 175 4.57 -13.94 -11.80
C GLU A 175 4.57 -14.70 -10.46
N LYS A 176 5.05 -15.95 -10.45
CA LYS A 176 5.17 -16.77 -9.24
C LYS A 176 6.23 -16.22 -8.28
N LEU A 177 7.38 -15.77 -8.79
CA LEU A 177 8.42 -15.12 -7.98
C LEU A 177 7.89 -13.86 -7.32
N LEU A 178 7.18 -13.01 -8.05
CA LEU A 178 6.55 -11.81 -7.51
C LEU A 178 5.48 -12.16 -6.48
N SER A 179 4.63 -13.15 -6.73
CA SER A 179 3.65 -13.62 -5.73
C SER A 179 4.33 -14.03 -4.42
N ASN A 180 5.39 -14.83 -4.50
CA ASN A 180 6.14 -15.29 -3.33
C ASN A 180 6.83 -14.14 -2.60
N HIS A 181 7.42 -13.21 -3.35
CA HIS A 181 7.99 -11.99 -2.81
C HIS A 181 6.97 -11.19 -1.98
N LEU A 182 5.81 -10.89 -2.56
CA LEU A 182 4.75 -10.14 -1.87
C LEU A 182 4.25 -10.88 -0.61
N LYS A 183 4.15 -12.21 -0.65
CA LYS A 183 3.81 -13.03 0.53
C LYS A 183 4.89 -12.93 1.61
N ASN A 184 6.16 -12.99 1.23
CA ASN A 184 7.29 -12.92 2.16
C ASN A 184 7.41 -11.53 2.79
N GLU A 185 7.23 -10.47 2.01
CA GLU A 185 7.16 -9.09 2.53
C GLU A 185 6.00 -8.93 3.51
N TRP A 186 4.82 -9.49 3.21
CA TRP A 186 3.68 -9.44 4.13
C TRP A 186 3.93 -10.20 5.44
N ARG A 187 4.59 -11.36 5.38
CA ARG A 187 4.89 -12.19 6.58
C ARG A 187 5.68 -11.41 7.63
N LYS A 188 6.54 -10.47 7.22
CA LYS A 188 7.27 -9.57 8.13
C LYS A 188 6.32 -8.70 8.97
N ASN A 189 5.16 -8.36 8.43
CA ASN A 189 4.18 -7.45 9.04
C ASN A 189 3.03 -8.17 9.78
N ALA A 190 2.67 -9.38 9.37
CA ALA A 190 1.45 -10.06 9.81
C ALA A 190 1.25 -10.09 11.34
N ARG A 191 2.33 -10.31 12.11
CA ARG A 191 2.27 -10.42 13.59
C ARG A 191 2.37 -9.07 14.32
N ARG A 192 2.68 -7.98 13.63
CA ARG A 192 2.95 -6.66 14.21
C ARG A 192 1.64 -5.90 14.38
N THR A 193 1.05 -5.97 15.57
CA THR A 193 -0.27 -5.41 15.89
C THR A 193 -0.20 -4.24 16.86
N GLU A 194 0.99 -3.80 17.25
CA GLU A 194 1.20 -2.79 18.29
C GLU A 194 0.55 -1.45 17.91
N MET A 195 0.64 -1.06 16.63
CA MET A 195 0.00 0.13 16.11
C MET A 195 -1.52 0.03 16.12
N ILE A 196 -2.06 -1.12 15.71
CA ILE A 196 -3.51 -1.39 15.71
C ILE A 196 -4.04 -1.27 17.14
N LYS A 197 -3.44 -2.00 18.08
CA LYS A 197 -3.81 -1.97 19.50
C LYS A 197 -3.75 -0.55 20.10
N TRP A 198 -2.80 0.27 19.67
CA TRP A 198 -2.71 1.66 20.12
C TRP A 198 -3.84 2.52 19.54
N LEU A 199 -4.16 2.33 18.26
CA LEU A 199 -5.23 3.06 17.56
C LEU A 199 -6.63 2.67 18.04
N ASP A 200 -6.85 1.43 18.47
CA ASP A 200 -8.15 0.97 18.97
C ASP A 200 -8.60 1.73 20.22
N GLY A 201 -7.65 2.20 21.04
CA GLY A 201 -7.93 3.07 22.20
C GLY A 201 -8.03 4.57 21.87
N CYS A 202 -7.81 4.98 20.60
CA CYS A 202 -7.76 6.38 20.22
C CYS A 202 -9.14 6.96 19.92
N HIS A 203 -9.38 8.17 20.42
CA HIS A 203 -10.57 8.95 20.09
C HIS A 203 -10.31 9.80 18.84
N SER A 204 -11.35 10.38 18.23
CA SER A 204 -11.27 11.15 16.96
C SER A 204 -10.11 12.17 16.93
N ASN A 205 -9.94 12.98 17.98
CA ASN A 205 -8.88 13.99 18.05
C ASN A 205 -7.46 13.39 18.05
N GLN A 206 -7.29 12.23 18.69
CA GLN A 206 -6.02 11.51 18.72
C GLN A 206 -5.71 10.86 17.38
N LEU A 207 -6.73 10.32 16.69
CA LEU A 207 -6.61 9.78 15.33
C LEU A 207 -6.22 10.88 14.33
N MET A 208 -6.91 12.02 14.38
CA MET A 208 -6.60 13.17 13.52
C MET A 208 -5.15 13.65 13.73
N TRP A 209 -4.71 13.73 14.99
CA TRP A 209 -3.31 14.03 15.28
C TRP A 209 -2.35 12.97 14.73
N ALA A 210 -2.67 11.68 14.90
CA ALA A 210 -1.83 10.59 14.44
C ALA A 210 -1.63 10.65 12.92
N TYR A 211 -2.72 10.90 12.19
CA TYR A 211 -2.70 11.09 10.75
C TYR A 211 -1.84 12.30 10.35
N ASP A 212 -2.08 13.46 10.98
CA ASP A 212 -1.29 14.68 10.70
C ASP A 212 0.20 14.51 11.02
N TYR A 213 0.52 13.80 12.11
CA TYR A 213 1.88 13.51 12.50
C TYR A 213 2.58 12.65 11.44
N ILE A 214 1.90 11.62 10.96
CA ILE A 214 2.44 10.78 9.89
C ILE A 214 2.57 11.57 8.59
N LYS A 215 1.63 12.49 8.32
CA LYS A 215 1.58 13.30 7.09
C LYS A 215 2.74 14.24 6.96
N LYS A 216 3.20 14.77 8.09
CA LYS A 216 4.33 15.70 8.14
C LYS A 216 5.68 15.00 8.10
N ARG A 217 5.77 13.75 8.57
CA ARG A 217 7.07 13.09 8.81
C ARG A 217 7.38 11.93 7.89
N TYR A 218 6.39 11.37 7.21
CA TYR A 218 6.57 10.21 6.36
C TYR A 218 5.96 10.45 4.98
N GLU A 219 6.48 9.75 3.99
CA GLU A 219 5.99 9.81 2.62
C GLU A 219 4.62 9.13 2.53
N ILE A 220 3.54 9.85 2.89
CA ILE A 220 2.18 9.32 2.70
C ILE A 220 1.66 9.48 1.27
N ARG A 221 2.49 9.97 0.35
CA ARG A 221 2.14 10.08 -1.09
C ARG A 221 1.76 8.73 -1.72
N TYR A 222 2.00 7.62 -1.00
CA TYR A 222 1.69 6.26 -1.43
C TYR A 222 0.40 5.70 -0.80
N THR A 223 -0.37 6.50 -0.06
CA THR A 223 -1.68 6.08 0.48
C THR A 223 -2.81 6.89 -0.14
N TRP A 224 -4.03 6.56 0.24
CA TRP A 224 -5.23 7.33 -0.10
C TRP A 224 -5.56 8.35 0.98
N THR A 225 -6.35 9.34 0.62
CA THR A 225 -6.94 10.32 1.53
C THR A 225 -8.08 9.66 2.33
N PRO A 226 -8.02 9.63 3.67
CA PRO A 226 -9.03 8.97 4.48
C PRO A 226 -10.36 9.74 4.45
N SER A 227 -11.46 9.00 4.40
CA SER A 227 -12.84 9.54 4.38
C SER A 227 -13.60 9.39 5.71
N SER A 228 -13.05 8.63 6.66
CA SER A 228 -13.64 8.40 7.99
C SER A 228 -12.56 8.10 9.03
N ASN A 229 -12.93 7.99 10.32
CA ASN A 229 -12.00 7.63 11.39
C ASN A 229 -11.43 6.21 11.23
N GLU A 230 -12.26 5.24 10.83
CA GLU A 230 -11.78 3.88 10.57
C GLU A 230 -10.86 3.85 9.35
N ASP A 231 -11.18 4.62 8.31
CA ASP A 231 -10.32 4.74 7.14
C ASP A 231 -8.97 5.40 7.49
N MET A 232 -9.00 6.39 8.38
CA MET A 232 -7.80 7.03 8.92
C MET A 232 -6.92 6.03 9.70
N LYS A 233 -7.51 5.14 10.51
CA LYS A 233 -6.77 4.04 11.15
C LYS A 233 -6.13 3.14 10.10
N SER A 234 -6.87 2.76 9.06
CA SER A 234 -6.36 1.92 7.97
C SER A 234 -5.18 2.56 7.22
N VAL A 235 -5.22 3.87 6.95
CA VAL A 235 -4.08 4.61 6.36
C VAL A 235 -2.87 4.57 7.28
N ILE A 236 -3.06 4.89 8.56
CA ILE A 236 -1.98 4.91 9.56
C ILE A 236 -1.32 3.53 9.68
N VAL A 237 -2.12 2.46 9.75
CA VAL A 237 -1.64 1.08 9.81
C VAL A 237 -0.90 0.69 8.54
N ALA A 238 -1.41 1.06 7.36
CA ALA A 238 -0.73 0.79 6.09
C ALA A 238 0.65 1.46 6.04
N VAL A 239 0.80 2.71 6.50
CA VAL A 239 2.11 3.37 6.59
C VAL A 239 3.03 2.64 7.56
N TYR A 240 2.53 2.25 8.73
CA TYR A 240 3.29 1.47 9.71
C TYR A 240 3.81 0.16 9.10
N ASP A 241 2.99 -0.53 8.31
CA ASP A 241 3.36 -1.78 7.63
C ASP A 241 4.33 -1.58 6.46
N LEU A 242 4.54 -0.35 6.00
CA LEU A 242 5.59 -0.02 5.04
C LEU A 242 6.93 0.35 5.70
N ILE A 243 6.98 0.48 7.03
CA ILE A 243 8.22 0.73 7.75
C ILE A 243 9.04 -0.57 7.80
N PRO A 244 10.33 -0.55 7.42
CA PRO A 244 11.19 -1.71 7.53
C PRO A 244 11.21 -2.29 8.94
N GLU A 245 11.22 -3.62 9.05
CA GLU A 245 11.09 -4.33 10.32
C GLU A 245 12.10 -3.87 11.37
N ASN A 246 13.37 -3.68 10.98
CA ASN A 246 14.44 -3.18 11.86
C ASN A 246 14.21 -1.75 12.38
N LYS A 247 13.37 -0.95 11.72
CA LYS A 247 13.03 0.43 12.12
C LYS A 247 11.67 0.54 12.81
N LYS A 248 10.86 -0.52 12.77
CA LYS A 248 9.45 -0.52 13.17
C LYS A 248 9.26 -0.24 14.67
N LYS A 249 10.08 -0.86 15.52
CA LYS A 249 10.08 -0.62 16.98
C LYS A 249 10.39 0.84 17.31
N LYS A 250 11.51 1.37 16.78
CA LYS A 250 11.93 2.76 17.00
C LYS A 250 10.91 3.77 16.46
N PHE A 251 10.34 3.48 15.29
CA PHE A 251 9.24 4.28 14.73
C PHE A 251 8.09 4.39 15.75
N PHE A 252 7.64 3.26 16.29
CA PHE A 252 6.49 3.22 17.17
C PHE A 252 6.75 3.90 18.53
N GLU A 253 7.94 3.73 19.09
CA GLU A 253 8.39 4.41 20.31
C GLU A 253 8.40 5.93 20.12
N ASN A 254 9.02 6.42 19.03
CA ASN A 254 9.05 7.84 18.71
C ASN A 254 7.65 8.41 18.49
N PHE A 255 6.79 7.65 17.81
CA PHE A 255 5.41 8.02 17.56
C PHE A 255 4.62 8.17 18.87
N ARG A 256 4.70 7.19 19.78
CA ARG A 256 4.07 7.28 21.11
C ARG A 256 4.63 8.41 21.96
N HIS A 257 5.95 8.60 21.95
CA HIS A 257 6.59 9.68 22.68
C HIS A 257 6.08 11.05 22.21
N ALA A 258 5.99 11.27 20.90
CA ALA A 258 5.46 12.51 20.33
C ALA A 258 4.03 12.81 20.78
N TRP A 259 3.17 11.78 20.87
CA TRP A 259 1.82 11.92 21.41
C TRP A 259 1.84 12.35 22.88
N ASN A 260 2.65 11.67 23.71
CA ASN A 260 2.74 11.97 25.13
C ASN A 260 3.23 13.41 25.38
N VAL A 261 4.19 13.88 24.58
CA VAL A 261 4.66 15.28 24.63
C VAL A 261 3.54 16.25 24.26
N LYS A 262 2.78 15.98 23.18
CA LYS A 262 1.63 16.80 22.80
C LYS A 262 0.58 16.85 23.92
N LYS A 263 0.17 15.69 24.43
CA LYS A 263 -0.81 15.56 25.52
C LYS A 263 -0.36 16.31 26.78
N SER A 264 0.93 16.23 27.13
CA SER A 264 1.50 16.97 28.26
C SER A 264 1.41 18.49 28.04
N LYS A 265 1.76 18.98 26.84
CA LYS A 265 1.65 20.41 26.49
C LYS A 265 0.21 20.92 26.53
N GLU A 266 -0.75 20.14 26.06
CA GLU A 266 -2.18 20.50 26.11
C GLU A 266 -2.72 20.54 27.55
N ARG A 267 -2.30 19.62 28.41
CA ARG A 267 -2.61 19.66 29.85
C ARG A 267 -2.03 20.91 30.52
N LYS A 268 -0.77 21.23 30.23
CA LYS A 268 -0.13 22.45 30.74
C LYS A 268 -0.89 23.70 30.30
N LYS A 269 -1.28 23.81 29.02
CA LYS A 269 -2.07 24.94 28.49
C LYS A 269 -3.41 25.16 29.19
N LYS A 270 -4.10 24.09 29.62
CA LYS A 270 -5.38 24.20 30.34
C LYS A 270 -5.23 24.67 31.78
N ASN A 271 -4.03 24.58 32.35
CA ASN A 271 -3.75 24.98 33.73
C ASN A 271 -2.88 26.25 33.82
N VAL A 272 -2.75 27.02 32.72
CA VAL A 272 -2.05 28.30 32.77
C VAL A 272 -3.03 29.36 33.25
N VAL A 273 -2.87 29.78 34.51
CA VAL A 273 -3.46 31.02 35.01
C VAL A 273 -2.46 32.14 34.70
N LEU A 274 -2.89 33.14 33.94
CA LEU A 274 -2.12 34.37 33.75
C LEU A 274 -2.35 35.24 34.98
N LEU A 275 -1.34 35.32 35.85
CA LEU A 275 -1.30 36.26 36.96
C LEU A 275 -0.60 37.54 36.50
N GLU A 276 -1.09 38.69 36.94
CA GLU A 276 -0.35 39.93 36.78
C GLU A 276 1.01 39.85 37.48
N ASN A 277 2.05 40.49 36.92
CA ASN A 277 3.42 40.43 37.44
C ASN A 277 3.51 40.79 38.94
N ALA A 278 2.69 41.73 39.41
CA ALA A 278 2.65 42.12 40.81
C ALA A 278 2.09 41.02 41.72
N VAL A 279 1.08 40.27 41.26
CA VAL A 279 0.49 39.15 41.99
C VAL A 279 1.43 37.95 41.97
N LEU A 280 2.04 37.65 40.82
CA LEU A 280 3.01 36.57 40.68
C LEU A 280 4.21 36.78 41.63
N HIS A 281 4.78 37.97 41.66
CA HIS A 281 5.90 38.29 42.55
C HIS A 281 5.55 38.13 44.04
N LYS A 282 4.32 38.46 44.44
CA LYS A 282 3.84 38.23 45.82
C LYS A 282 3.75 36.74 46.14
N VAL A 283 3.23 35.93 45.20
CA VAL A 283 3.13 34.47 45.37
C VAL A 283 4.52 33.82 45.42
N GLU A 284 5.45 34.24 44.56
CA GLU A 284 6.83 33.74 44.54
C GLU A 284 7.56 34.05 45.85
N LYS A 285 7.42 35.29 46.37
CA LYS A 285 8.00 35.67 47.66
C LYS A 285 7.43 34.85 48.83
N LEU A 286 6.13 34.58 48.83
CA LEU A 286 5.48 33.71 49.82
C LEU A 286 5.94 32.25 49.70
N ALA A 287 6.18 31.76 48.48
CA ALA A 287 6.68 30.42 48.21
C ALA A 287 8.11 30.23 48.76
N GLU A 288 8.99 31.21 48.53
CA GLU A 288 10.34 31.22 49.09
C GLU A 288 10.32 31.23 50.63
N GLN A 289 9.49 32.08 51.24
CA GLN A 289 9.39 32.19 52.69
C GLN A 289 8.80 30.95 53.38
N THR A 290 8.04 30.14 52.64
CA THR A 290 7.36 28.95 53.18
C THR A 290 7.97 27.63 52.72
N GLU A 291 9.10 27.68 51.99
CA GLU A 291 9.77 26.52 51.37
C GLU A 291 8.80 25.63 50.56
N LYS A 292 7.88 26.28 49.84
CA LYS A 292 6.86 25.60 49.04
C LYS A 292 6.94 26.03 47.58
N THR A 293 6.26 25.28 46.72
CA THR A 293 6.06 25.74 45.34
C THR A 293 4.98 26.84 45.31
N PRO A 294 5.07 27.81 44.39
CA PRO A 294 4.01 28.81 44.17
C PRO A 294 2.61 28.20 44.03
N GLU A 295 2.51 27.03 43.38
CA GLU A 295 1.26 26.29 43.22
C GLU A 295 0.68 25.80 44.55
N ASP A 296 1.52 25.34 45.48
CA ASP A 296 1.09 24.87 46.80
C ASP A 296 0.69 26.03 47.72
N VAL A 297 1.34 27.20 47.56
CA VAL A 297 0.94 28.43 48.25
C VAL A 297 -0.45 28.87 47.79
N ILE A 298 -0.70 28.93 46.47
CA ILE A 298 -2.01 29.28 45.91
C ILE A 298 -3.10 28.31 46.41
N LYS A 299 -2.86 26.99 46.35
CA LYS A 299 -3.82 25.99 46.87
C LYS A 299 -4.12 26.21 48.34
N LYS A 300 -3.09 26.51 49.15
CA LYS A 300 -3.29 26.77 50.58
C LYS A 300 -4.12 28.02 50.77
N LEU A 301 -3.79 29.14 50.12
CA LEU A 301 -4.56 30.38 50.21
C LEU A 301 -6.03 30.17 49.86
N ILE A 302 -6.31 29.50 48.74
CA ILE A 302 -7.68 29.17 48.30
C ILE A 302 -8.41 28.31 49.34
N ASN A 303 -7.73 27.33 49.95
CA ASN A 303 -8.36 26.44 50.93
C ASN A 303 -8.47 27.04 52.35
N THR A 304 -7.79 28.17 52.62
CA THR A 304 -7.80 28.80 53.95
C THR A 304 -8.83 29.94 54.03
N MET A 305 -9.23 30.50 52.89
CA MET A 305 -10.26 31.53 52.82
C MET A 305 -11.64 30.87 52.77
N ASP A 306 -12.58 31.39 53.56
CA ASP A 306 -13.97 30.92 53.55
C ASP A 306 -14.66 31.39 52.25
N TRP A 307 -15.55 30.56 51.69
CA TRP A 307 -16.21 30.87 50.42
C TRP A 307 -17.07 32.13 50.50
N ASP A 308 -17.70 32.35 51.64
CA ASP A 308 -18.53 33.54 51.88
C ASP A 308 -17.66 34.81 52.00
N GLU A 309 -16.47 34.71 52.59
CA GLU A 309 -15.51 35.81 52.70
C GLU A 309 -14.90 36.19 51.34
N ILE A 310 -14.67 35.19 50.47
CA ILE A 310 -14.23 35.43 49.10
C ILE A 310 -15.31 36.16 48.28
N LEU A 311 -16.58 35.75 48.44
CA LEU A 311 -17.70 36.39 47.75
C LEU A 311 -17.89 37.85 48.21
N ASP A 312 -17.83 38.11 49.51
CA ASP A 312 -17.92 39.47 50.06
C ASP A 312 -16.81 40.40 49.53
N ILE A 313 -15.58 39.89 49.38
CA ILE A 313 -14.46 40.66 48.81
C ILE A 313 -14.69 40.95 47.31
N LEU A 314 -15.25 40.01 46.57
CA LEU A 314 -15.49 40.17 45.13
C LEU A 314 -16.73 41.02 44.82
N GLU A 315 -17.71 41.09 45.72
CA GLU A 315 -18.90 41.94 45.61
C GLU A 315 -18.66 43.38 46.10
N SER A 316 -17.51 43.64 46.74
CA SER A 316 -17.12 44.96 47.26
C SER A 316 -16.13 45.74 46.37
N GLU A 317 -15.72 45.17 45.24
CA GLU A 317 -15.03 45.86 44.12
C GLU A 317 -16.01 46.40 43.07
#